data_AF-A0A8I6SU34-F1
#
_entry.id   AF-A0A8I6SU34-F1
#
_cell.length_a   1.000
_cell.length_b   1.000
_cell.length_c   1.000
_cell.angle_alpha   90.00
_cell.angle_beta   90.00
_cell.angle_gamma   90.00
#
_symmetry.space_group_name_H-M   'P 1'
#
loop_
_entity.id
_entity.type
_entity.pdbx_description
1 polymer ?
#
loop_
_entity_poly.entity_id
_entity_poly.type
_entity_poly.pdbx_seq_one_letter_code
_entity_poly.pdbx_strand_id
1 'polypeptide(L)'
;MVDRLVNSEANSRRIAIVEGCFGSAGEPLAVKGRVLVGEGVLTKMCRKKPKPRQFFLFNDILVYGNIIINKKKYNKQHVIPLEEVKLESLEDEGQLRNGWLIRTASKSFAVFAATSTEKQEWMAHINKCIEDLLRKSGKKAAEEHAAVWVPDSEANVCMHCKRNQFTVLHRRHHCRKCGVVVCGPCSNKKFLLPSQSSKPLRVCLQCYDALSKAKTQNNKYNLSSKLESQERGAGSIESSCEDDSDDDDDNLNKSEPSPDYVPKFYGTTGEVGDDLGTK
;
A
#
# COMPACT_ATOMS: atom_id res chain seq x y z
N MET A 1 0.07 -4.22 25.88
CA MET A 1 1.36 -3.50 26.06
C MET A 1 1.25 -2.08 25.52
N VAL A 2 0.74 -1.91 24.29
CA VAL A 2 0.34 -0.62 23.71
C VAL A 2 -0.84 0.03 24.48
N ASP A 3 -1.66 -0.76 25.17
CA ASP A 3 -2.83 -0.28 25.92
C ASP A 3 -2.49 0.72 27.05
N ARG A 4 -1.25 0.70 27.57
CA ARG A 4 -0.78 1.70 28.56
C ARG A 4 -0.46 3.07 27.94
N LEU A 5 -0.20 3.12 26.63
CA LEU A 5 0.07 4.34 25.88
C LEU A 5 -1.20 4.92 25.26
N VAL A 6 -2.29 4.15 25.25
CA VAL A 6 -3.59 4.60 24.76
C VAL A 6 -4.02 5.81 25.57
N ASN A 7 -4.14 6.95 24.89
CA ASN A 7 -4.48 8.27 25.45
C ASN A 7 -3.41 8.91 26.36
N SER A 8 -2.15 8.46 26.34
CA SER A 8 -1.09 9.20 27.02
C SER A 8 -0.79 10.52 26.28
N GLU A 9 -0.47 11.57 27.02
CA GLU A 9 -0.10 12.86 26.43
C GLU A 9 1.11 12.70 25.48
N ALA A 10 2.06 11.84 25.86
CA ALA A 10 3.21 11.49 25.03
C ALA A 10 2.81 10.83 23.71
N ASN A 11 1.77 9.99 23.68
CA ASN A 11 1.24 9.44 22.43
C ASN A 11 0.59 10.53 21.59
N SER A 12 -0.31 11.34 22.18
CA SER A 12 -0.99 12.42 21.46
C SER A 12 0.00 13.41 20.83
N ARG A 13 1.06 13.80 21.56
CA ARG A 13 2.13 14.65 21.03
C ARG A 13 2.86 14.00 19.85
N ARG A 14 3.18 12.71 19.93
CA ARG A 14 3.83 11.97 18.82
C ARG A 14 2.94 11.92 17.58
N ILE A 15 1.65 11.64 17.72
CA ILE A 15 0.72 11.63 16.58
C ILE A 15 0.62 13.01 15.93
N ALA A 16 0.50 14.08 16.73
CA ALA A 16 0.45 15.45 16.23
C ALA A 16 1.73 15.84 15.47
N ILE A 17 2.90 15.37 15.91
CA ILE A 17 4.17 15.57 15.18
C ILE A 17 4.10 14.90 13.80
N VAL A 18 3.61 13.66 13.72
CA VAL A 18 3.47 12.94 12.44
C VAL A 18 2.53 13.70 11.50
N GLU A 19 1.36 14.14 11.97
CA GLU A 19 0.42 14.97 11.18
C GLU A 19 1.08 16.26 10.70
N GLY A 20 1.78 16.97 11.59
CA GLY A 20 2.50 18.19 11.27
C GLY A 20 3.54 18.01 10.16
N CYS A 21 4.17 16.83 10.07
CA CYS A 21 5.11 16.51 9.00
C CYS A 21 4.45 16.38 7.62
N PHE A 22 3.18 15.97 7.54
CA PHE A 22 2.42 15.92 6.28
C PHE A 22 1.77 17.28 5.93
N GLY A 23 1.55 18.12 6.94
CA GLY A 23 0.92 19.43 6.77
C GLY A 23 -0.54 19.34 6.31
N SER A 24 -1.06 20.40 5.70
CA SER A 24 -2.47 20.50 5.28
C SER A 24 -2.88 19.55 4.15
N ALA A 25 -1.91 18.90 3.49
CA ALA A 25 -2.17 17.91 2.45
C ALA A 25 -2.38 16.49 3.01
N GLY A 26 -2.14 16.30 4.31
CA GLY A 26 -2.36 15.02 4.99
C GLY A 26 -3.78 14.91 5.57
N GLU A 27 -4.25 13.68 5.64
CA GLU A 27 -5.41 13.24 6.42
C GLU A 27 -5.08 13.20 7.92
N PRO A 28 -6.03 13.59 8.79
CA PRO A 28 -5.88 13.48 10.24
C PRO A 28 -5.65 12.03 10.69
N LEU A 29 -4.65 11.86 11.55
CA LEU A 29 -4.28 10.61 12.19
C LEU A 29 -4.71 10.54 13.66
N ALA A 30 -4.99 11.67 14.32
CA ALA A 30 -5.42 11.71 15.71
C ALA A 30 -6.85 11.17 15.88
N VAL A 31 -6.96 9.88 16.20
CA VAL A 31 -8.22 9.20 16.49
C VAL A 31 -8.16 8.55 17.88
N LYS A 32 -9.29 8.58 18.60
CA LYS A 32 -9.41 7.96 19.93
C LYS A 32 -8.99 6.49 19.88
N GLY A 33 -8.09 6.08 20.77
CA GLY A 33 -7.59 4.70 20.83
C GLY A 33 -6.44 4.38 19.86
N ARG A 34 -6.09 5.28 18.94
CA ARG A 34 -4.94 5.10 18.05
C ARG A 34 -3.63 5.39 18.77
N VAL A 35 -2.64 4.53 18.57
CA VAL A 35 -1.31 4.65 19.18
C VAL A 35 -0.24 4.49 18.11
N LEU A 36 0.76 5.38 18.12
CA LEU A 36 1.95 5.23 17.31
C LEU A 36 2.85 4.15 17.93
N VAL A 37 3.01 3.04 17.21
CA VAL A 37 3.76 1.84 17.62
C VAL A 37 5.18 1.89 17.08
N GLY A 38 5.41 2.42 15.90
CA GLY A 38 6.77 2.59 15.40
C GLY A 38 6.89 3.49 14.19
N GLU A 39 8.10 3.93 13.90
CA GLU A 39 8.41 4.76 12.75
C GLU A 39 9.82 4.50 12.23
N GLY A 40 10.03 4.72 10.94
CA GLY A 40 11.35 4.54 10.32
C GLY A 40 11.29 4.60 8.81
N VAL A 41 12.46 4.60 8.18
CA VAL A 41 12.59 4.59 6.72
C VAL A 41 12.72 3.17 6.23
N LEU A 42 11.87 2.80 5.26
CA LEU A 42 12.02 1.56 4.50
C LEU A 42 12.20 1.90 3.02
N THR A 43 12.94 1.04 2.32
CA THR A 43 13.11 1.15 0.88
C THR A 43 11.94 0.45 0.20
N LYS A 44 11.04 1.21 -0.42
CA LYS A 44 9.88 0.67 -1.13
C LYS A 44 10.24 0.38 -2.59
N MET A 45 9.99 -0.84 -3.05
CA MET A 45 10.08 -1.16 -4.48
C MET A 45 8.98 -0.43 -5.23
N CYS A 46 9.38 0.44 -6.17
CA CYS A 46 8.50 1.12 -7.10
C CYS A 46 8.76 0.59 -8.51
N ARG A 47 7.86 0.90 -9.46
CA ARG A 47 7.92 0.40 -10.85
C ARG A 47 9.29 0.55 -11.50
N LYS A 48 9.89 1.73 -11.36
CA LYS A 48 11.17 2.11 -12.00
C LYS A 48 12.39 1.80 -11.13
N LYS A 49 12.33 2.12 -9.84
CA LYS A 49 13.47 1.99 -8.91
C LYS A 49 13.01 1.90 -7.46
N PRO A 50 13.80 1.26 -6.58
CA PRO A 50 13.60 1.38 -5.13
C PRO A 50 13.69 2.85 -4.70
N LYS A 51 12.82 3.29 -3.79
CA LYS A 51 12.88 4.63 -3.22
C LYS A 51 12.62 4.60 -1.71
N PRO A 52 13.36 5.38 -0.90
CA PRO A 52 13.11 5.47 0.53
C PRO A 52 11.75 6.14 0.79
N ARG A 53 11.02 5.64 1.78
CA ARG A 53 9.76 6.18 2.25
C ARG A 53 9.76 6.17 3.77
N GLN A 54 9.20 7.21 4.37
CA GLN A 54 8.95 7.21 5.81
C GLN A 54 7.70 6.39 6.06
N PHE A 55 7.79 5.41 6.96
CA PHE A 55 6.68 4.59 7.43
C PHE A 55 6.38 4.91 8.90
N PHE A 56 5.10 4.86 9.24
CA PHE A 56 4.58 4.99 10.59
C PHE A 56 3.59 3.84 10.82
N LEU A 57 3.90 2.98 11.78
CA LEU A 57 3.01 1.93 12.23
C LEU A 57 2.17 2.45 13.39
N PHE A 58 0.86 2.46 13.21
CA PHE A 58 -0.10 2.59 14.29
C PHE A 58 -0.69 1.22 14.63
N ASN A 59 -1.41 1.13 15.73
CA ASN A 59 -2.06 -0.11 16.16
C ASN A 59 -3.22 -0.57 15.24
N ASP A 60 -3.77 0.30 14.40
CA ASP A 60 -4.89 0.03 13.51
C ASP A 60 -4.61 0.32 12.02
N ILE A 61 -3.62 1.17 11.73
CA ILE A 61 -3.25 1.59 10.37
C ILE A 61 -1.73 1.57 10.17
N LEU A 62 -1.30 1.35 8.93
CA LEU A 62 0.05 1.61 8.46
C LEU A 62 0.03 2.85 7.56
N VAL A 63 0.85 3.84 7.88
CA VAL A 63 0.96 5.09 7.11
C VAL A 63 2.33 5.17 6.47
N TYR A 64 2.41 5.63 5.22
CA TYR A 64 3.69 5.98 4.60
C TYR A 64 3.61 7.18 3.68
N GLY A 65 4.75 7.83 3.45
CA GLY A 65 4.85 9.02 2.60
C GLY A 65 6.20 9.17 1.92
N ASN A 66 6.25 10.01 0.89
CA ASN A 66 7.51 10.43 0.30
C ASN A 66 8.25 11.37 1.26
N ILE A 67 9.56 11.20 1.34
CA ILE A 67 10.45 12.10 2.09
C ILE A 67 10.78 13.30 1.21
N ILE A 68 10.35 14.51 1.61
CA ILE A 68 10.75 15.76 0.94
C ILE A 68 11.96 16.34 1.66
N ILE A 69 11.81 16.53 2.98
CA ILE A 69 12.86 17.03 3.86
C ILE A 69 12.93 16.07 5.03
N ASN A 70 14.10 15.46 5.20
CA ASN A 70 14.29 14.41 6.20
C ASN A 70 13.80 14.86 7.58
N LYS A 71 12.96 14.04 8.23
CA LYS A 71 12.34 14.30 9.55
C LYS A 71 11.58 15.63 9.69
N LYS A 72 11.33 16.37 8.61
CA LYS A 72 10.67 17.69 8.64
C LYS A 72 9.43 17.78 7.77
N LYS A 73 9.41 17.11 6.61
CA LYS A 73 8.28 17.22 5.67
C LYS A 73 8.10 15.99 4.79
N TYR A 74 6.88 15.50 4.73
CA TYR A 74 6.43 14.37 3.92
C TYR A 74 5.27 14.77 2.99
N ASN A 75 5.08 14.06 1.87
CA ASN A 75 3.87 14.18 1.03
C ASN A 75 3.41 12.81 0.48
N LYS A 76 2.31 12.82 -0.28
CA LYS A 76 1.66 11.62 -0.81
C LYS A 76 1.42 10.60 0.31
N GLN A 77 0.72 11.06 1.34
CA GLN A 77 0.34 10.21 2.46
C GLN A 77 -0.52 9.07 1.95
N HIS A 78 -0.18 7.87 2.39
CA HIS A 78 -0.95 6.66 2.12
C HIS A 78 -1.30 6.04 3.47
N VAL A 79 -2.59 5.92 3.75
CA VAL A 79 -3.12 5.28 4.95
C VAL A 79 -3.68 3.90 4.56
N ILE A 80 -3.20 2.85 5.23
CA ILE A 80 -3.60 1.46 4.96
C ILE A 80 -4.18 0.88 6.25
N PRO A 81 -5.45 0.46 6.28
CA PRO A 81 -6.01 -0.30 7.40
C PRO A 81 -5.28 -1.63 7.60
N LEU A 82 -4.83 -1.91 8.82
CA LEU A 82 -4.07 -3.14 9.11
C LEU A 82 -4.93 -4.40 8.95
N GLU A 83 -6.26 -4.30 9.07
CA GLU A 83 -7.17 -5.44 8.85
C GLU A 83 -7.11 -6.02 7.42
N GLU A 84 -6.60 -5.23 6.46
CA GLU A 84 -6.42 -5.62 5.07
C GLU A 84 -4.98 -6.05 4.74
N VAL A 85 -4.08 -6.05 5.72
CA VAL A 85 -2.65 -6.28 5.50
C VAL A 85 -2.30 -7.75 5.71
N LYS A 86 -1.56 -8.32 4.76
CA LYS A 86 -0.84 -9.59 4.93
C LYS A 86 0.63 -9.41 4.61
N LEU A 87 1.49 -9.97 5.45
CA LEU A 87 2.93 -9.96 5.27
C LEU A 87 3.43 -11.28 4.69
N GLU A 88 4.42 -11.21 3.81
CA GLU A 88 5.10 -12.37 3.24
C GLU A 88 6.59 -12.07 3.10
N SER A 89 7.45 -12.87 3.73
CA SER A 89 8.90 -12.67 3.62
C SER A 89 9.37 -12.91 2.18
N LEU A 90 10.30 -12.10 1.70
CA LEU A 90 11.01 -12.34 0.45
C LEU A 90 12.38 -12.97 0.73
N GLU A 91 12.84 -13.79 -0.20
CA GLU A 91 14.20 -14.31 -0.24
C GLU A 91 15.17 -13.20 -0.65
N ASP A 92 16.42 -13.32 -0.18
CA ASP A 92 17.47 -12.36 -0.52
C ASP A 92 17.98 -12.66 -1.94
N GLU A 93 17.94 -11.66 -2.83
CA GLU A 93 18.44 -11.78 -4.21
C GLU A 93 19.40 -10.65 -4.56
N GLY A 94 20.69 -10.97 -4.72
CA GLY A 94 21.72 -9.98 -5.05
C GLY A 94 21.82 -8.86 -4.00
N GLN A 95 21.54 -7.63 -4.41
CA GLN A 95 21.53 -6.45 -3.52
C GLN A 95 20.19 -6.25 -2.79
N LEU A 96 19.14 -6.95 -3.20
CA LEU A 96 17.81 -6.86 -2.59
C LEU A 96 17.76 -7.83 -1.42
N ARG A 97 18.12 -7.33 -0.23
CA ARG A 97 18.17 -8.12 1.01
C ARG A 97 17.22 -7.57 2.05
N ASN A 98 16.82 -8.43 2.98
CA ASN A 98 15.92 -8.05 4.07
C ASN A 98 14.56 -7.53 3.56
N GLY A 99 14.03 -8.15 2.51
CA GLY A 99 12.76 -7.78 1.90
C GLY A 99 11.54 -8.53 2.44
N TRP A 100 10.37 -7.90 2.37
CA TRP A 100 9.06 -8.55 2.52
C TRP A 100 7.99 -7.84 1.70
N LEU A 101 6.91 -8.56 1.37
CA LEU A 101 5.72 -8.02 0.73
C LEU A 101 4.74 -7.54 1.80
N ILE A 102 4.20 -6.34 1.57
CA ILE A 102 3.00 -5.83 2.21
C ILE A 102 1.88 -5.98 1.18
N ARG A 103 1.00 -6.96 1.40
CA ARG A 103 -0.19 -7.18 0.57
C ARG A 103 -1.34 -6.39 1.15
N THR A 104 -2.07 -5.67 0.31
CA THR A 104 -3.26 -4.88 0.68
C THR A 104 -4.36 -5.04 -0.36
N ALA A 105 -5.59 -4.63 -0.04
CA ALA A 105 -6.71 -4.72 -0.98
C ALA A 105 -6.50 -3.86 -2.25
N SER A 106 -5.91 -2.66 -2.08
CA SER A 106 -5.79 -1.68 -3.16
C SER A 106 -4.42 -1.68 -3.85
N LYS A 107 -3.33 -1.91 -3.11
CA LYS A 107 -1.95 -1.81 -3.63
C LYS A 107 -0.95 -2.62 -2.81
N SER A 108 -0.51 -3.73 -3.38
CA SER A 108 0.56 -4.55 -2.79
C SER A 108 1.94 -4.10 -3.27
N PHE A 109 2.95 -4.20 -2.40
CA PHE A 109 4.32 -3.79 -2.73
C PHE A 109 5.37 -4.45 -1.84
N ALA A 110 6.58 -4.57 -2.36
CA ALA A 110 7.76 -4.98 -1.60
C ALA A 110 8.39 -3.78 -0.87
N VAL A 111 8.87 -4.03 0.34
CA VAL A 111 9.73 -3.12 1.11
C VAL A 111 10.97 -3.86 1.59
N PHE A 112 12.04 -3.11 1.83
CA PHE A 112 13.33 -3.61 2.28
C PHE A 112 13.83 -2.75 3.44
N ALA A 113 14.31 -3.41 4.49
CA ALA A 113 14.97 -2.77 5.62
C ALA A 113 16.49 -2.74 5.43
N ALA A 114 17.20 -1.89 6.17
CA ALA A 114 18.66 -1.82 6.07
C ALA A 114 19.32 -3.07 6.66
N THR A 115 18.73 -3.64 7.71
CA THR A 115 19.26 -4.83 8.38
C THR A 115 18.20 -5.94 8.54
N SER A 116 18.68 -7.16 8.78
CA SER A 116 17.81 -8.32 9.06
C SER A 116 17.01 -8.12 10.35
N THR A 117 17.64 -7.53 11.36
CA THR A 117 17.00 -7.18 12.64
C THR A 117 15.84 -6.20 12.42
N GLU A 118 16.07 -5.12 11.66
CA GLU A 118 15.00 -4.16 11.34
C GLU A 118 13.83 -4.84 10.60
N LYS A 119 14.11 -5.70 9.61
CA LYS A 119 13.06 -6.50 8.95
C LYS A 119 12.25 -7.30 9.97
N GLN A 120 12.93 -8.02 10.86
CA GLN A 120 12.28 -8.86 11.87
C GLN A 120 11.42 -8.02 12.82
N GLU A 121 11.92 -6.89 13.29
CA GLU A 121 11.18 -5.99 14.18
C GLU A 121 9.95 -5.40 13.51
N TRP A 122 10.08 -4.88 12.28
CA TRP A 122 8.94 -4.34 11.53
C TRP A 122 7.87 -5.41 11.32
N MET A 123 8.25 -6.58 10.80
CA MET A 123 7.29 -7.66 10.54
C MET A 123 6.61 -8.14 11.84
N ALA A 124 7.37 -8.28 12.94
CA ALA A 124 6.83 -8.71 14.22
C ALA A 124 5.83 -7.70 14.81
N HIS A 125 6.15 -6.40 14.79
CA HIS A 125 5.24 -5.36 15.29
C HIS A 125 3.99 -5.23 14.44
N ILE A 126 4.10 -5.28 13.11
CA ILE A 126 2.94 -5.24 12.21
C ILE A 126 2.04 -6.45 12.46
N ASN A 127 2.59 -7.68 12.47
CA ASN A 127 1.81 -8.89 12.71
C ASN A 127 1.09 -8.84 14.06
N LYS A 128 1.78 -8.40 15.12
CA LYS A 128 1.18 -8.24 16.44
C LYS A 128 0.01 -7.25 16.44
N CYS A 129 0.15 -6.11 15.74
CA CYS A 129 -0.95 -5.15 15.63
C CYS A 129 -2.15 -5.74 14.87
N ILE A 130 -1.91 -6.48 13.79
CA ILE A 130 -2.96 -7.18 13.02
C ILE A 130 -3.68 -8.21 13.90
N GLU A 131 -2.93 -9.06 14.59
CA GLU A 131 -3.49 -10.09 15.50
C GLU A 131 -4.34 -9.47 16.61
N ASP A 132 -3.84 -8.43 17.27
CA ASP A 132 -4.57 -7.72 18.32
C ASP A 132 -5.85 -7.04 17.77
N LEU A 133 -5.80 -6.48 16.56
CA LEU A 133 -6.93 -5.84 15.90
C LEU A 133 -8.01 -6.84 15.49
N LEU A 134 -7.63 -7.97 14.88
CA LEU A 134 -8.56 -9.03 14.48
C LEU A 134 -9.21 -9.67 15.71
N ARG A 135 -8.44 -9.92 16.78
CA ARG A 135 -8.98 -10.43 18.04
C ARG A 135 -9.99 -9.49 18.67
N LYS A 136 -9.74 -8.17 18.66
CA LYS A 136 -10.64 -7.16 19.23
C LYS A 136 -11.90 -6.93 18.39
N SER A 137 -11.79 -7.02 17.06
CA SER A 137 -12.90 -6.75 16.14
C SER A 137 -13.77 -7.96 15.82
N GLY A 138 -13.26 -9.19 16.04
CA GLY A 138 -13.93 -10.43 15.63
C GLY A 138 -14.00 -10.62 14.11
N LYS A 139 -13.35 -9.76 13.32
CA LYS A 139 -13.27 -9.85 11.86
C LYS A 139 -12.27 -10.93 11.45
N LYS A 140 -12.46 -11.47 10.24
CA LYS A 140 -11.48 -12.32 9.57
C LYS A 140 -10.51 -11.46 8.76
N ALA A 141 -9.29 -11.97 8.58
CA ALA A 141 -8.30 -11.35 7.71
C ALA A 141 -8.79 -11.28 6.26
N ALA A 142 -8.41 -10.24 5.53
CA ALA A 142 -8.72 -10.12 4.12
C ALA A 142 -8.10 -11.29 3.31
N GLU A 143 -8.86 -11.85 2.38
CA GLU A 143 -8.40 -12.95 1.52
C GLU A 143 -7.95 -12.46 0.14
N GLU A 144 -8.62 -11.44 -0.42
CA GLU A 144 -8.27 -10.87 -1.71
C GLU A 144 -7.37 -9.64 -1.56
N HIS A 145 -6.22 -9.67 -2.24
CA HIS A 145 -5.25 -8.59 -2.25
C HIS A 145 -4.91 -8.18 -3.68
N ALA A 146 -4.55 -6.92 -3.88
CA ALA A 146 -4.04 -6.44 -5.17
C ALA A 146 -2.74 -7.18 -5.56
N ALA A 147 -2.49 -7.32 -6.86
CA ALA A 147 -1.27 -7.93 -7.34
C ALA A 147 -0.04 -7.04 -7.03
N VAL A 148 1.09 -7.70 -6.76
CA VAL A 148 2.40 -7.04 -6.74
C VAL A 148 2.83 -6.84 -8.19
N TRP A 149 3.23 -5.63 -8.54
CA TRP A 149 3.62 -5.32 -9.91
C TRP A 149 5.05 -5.78 -10.17
N VAL A 150 5.25 -6.40 -11.33
CA VAL A 150 6.58 -6.75 -11.82
C VAL A 150 7.36 -5.46 -12.11
N PRO A 151 8.56 -5.29 -11.56
CA PRO A 151 9.43 -4.15 -11.85
C PRO A 151 9.74 -4.00 -13.34
N ASP A 152 9.87 -2.75 -13.82
CA ASP A 152 10.12 -2.48 -15.24
C ASP A 152 11.45 -3.06 -15.73
N SER A 153 12.44 -3.15 -14.83
CA SER A 153 13.77 -3.73 -15.09
C SER A 153 13.73 -5.22 -15.38
N GLU A 154 12.73 -5.93 -14.86
CA GLU A 154 12.57 -7.38 -15.05
C GLU A 154 11.79 -7.72 -16.33
N ALA A 155 11.18 -6.72 -16.98
CA ALA A 155 10.40 -6.91 -18.19
C ALA A 155 10.97 -6.08 -19.35
N ASN A 156 11.84 -6.70 -20.14
CA ASN A 156 12.37 -6.13 -21.39
C ASN A 156 11.43 -6.36 -22.59
N VAL A 157 10.54 -7.36 -22.52
CA VAL A 157 9.55 -7.70 -23.55
C VAL A 157 8.17 -7.89 -22.94
N CYS A 158 7.11 -7.70 -23.73
CA CYS A 158 5.73 -7.91 -23.30
C CYS A 158 5.52 -9.33 -22.76
N MET A 159 5.05 -9.46 -21.52
CA MET A 159 4.91 -10.75 -20.84
C MET A 159 3.79 -11.63 -21.40
N HIS A 160 2.89 -11.09 -22.23
CA HIS A 160 1.88 -11.87 -22.93
C HIS A 160 2.31 -12.27 -24.34
N CYS A 161 2.51 -11.29 -25.23
CA CYS A 161 2.76 -11.63 -26.63
C CYS A 161 4.21 -12.05 -26.90
N LYS A 162 5.15 -11.75 -26.00
CA LYS A 162 6.60 -12.01 -26.12
C LYS A 162 7.27 -11.43 -27.39
N ARG A 163 6.51 -10.71 -28.23
CA ARG A 163 6.95 -10.14 -29.52
C ARG A 163 7.41 -8.68 -29.40
N ASN A 164 6.76 -7.90 -28.55
CA ASN A 164 7.06 -6.48 -28.42
C ASN A 164 8.16 -6.26 -27.39
N GLN A 165 9.34 -5.84 -27.85
CA GLN A 165 10.39 -5.32 -26.99
C GLN A 165 10.04 -3.90 -26.53
N PHE A 166 10.22 -3.63 -25.24
CA PHE A 166 9.94 -2.33 -24.69
C PHE A 166 11.09 -1.36 -24.95
N THR A 167 10.74 -0.18 -25.44
CA THR A 167 11.67 0.92 -25.74
C THR A 167 11.06 2.25 -25.29
N VAL A 168 11.71 3.37 -25.58
CA VAL A 168 11.12 4.70 -25.30
C VAL A 168 9.81 4.91 -26.08
N LEU A 169 9.73 4.39 -27.30
CA LEU A 169 8.53 4.47 -28.15
C LEU A 169 7.51 3.36 -27.80
N HIS A 170 7.98 2.16 -27.49
CA HIS A 170 7.14 1.05 -27.06
C HIS A 170 7.05 1.00 -25.53
N ARG A 171 6.14 1.81 -24.97
CA ARG A 171 5.95 1.97 -23.53
C ARG A 171 5.45 0.69 -22.83
N ARG A 172 5.88 0.51 -21.58
CA ARG A 172 5.42 -0.51 -20.65
C ARG A 172 4.06 -0.14 -20.06
N HIS A 173 3.20 -1.14 -19.83
CA HIS A 173 1.99 -0.98 -19.05
C HIS A 173 1.83 -2.15 -18.08
N HIS A 174 1.26 -1.89 -16.90
CA HIS A 174 0.93 -2.94 -15.95
C HIS A 174 -0.57 -3.26 -15.97
N CYS A 175 -0.89 -4.55 -15.93
CA CYS A 175 -2.25 -5.00 -15.65
C CYS A 175 -2.55 -4.79 -14.15
N ARG A 176 -3.63 -4.09 -13.81
CA ARG A 176 -3.98 -3.83 -12.40
C ARG A 176 -4.47 -5.07 -11.65
N LYS A 177 -4.99 -6.09 -12.36
CA LYS A 177 -5.44 -7.34 -11.74
C LYS A 177 -4.29 -8.31 -11.44
N CYS A 178 -3.34 -8.49 -12.37
CA CYS A 178 -2.28 -9.51 -12.22
C CYS A 178 -0.85 -8.95 -12.12
N GLY A 179 -0.64 -7.64 -12.26
CA GLY A 179 0.66 -6.99 -12.02
C GLY A 179 1.71 -7.18 -13.12
N VAL A 180 1.46 -8.00 -14.14
CA VAL A 180 2.43 -8.26 -15.23
C VAL A 180 2.59 -7.08 -16.19
N VAL A 181 3.76 -7.00 -16.83
CA VAL A 181 4.12 -5.93 -17.79
C VAL A 181 3.76 -6.32 -19.22
N VAL A 182 2.98 -5.47 -19.88
CA VAL A 182 2.31 -5.74 -21.15
C VAL A 182 2.38 -4.53 -22.07
N CYS A 183 2.34 -4.76 -23.38
CA CYS A 183 2.23 -3.68 -24.37
C CYS A 183 0.79 -3.15 -24.47
N GLY A 184 0.62 -2.00 -25.12
CA GLY A 184 -0.68 -1.36 -25.34
C GLY A 184 -1.71 -2.29 -25.97
N PRO A 185 -1.39 -2.99 -27.08
CA PRO A 185 -2.30 -3.96 -27.71
C PRO A 185 -2.74 -5.11 -26.79
N CYS A 186 -1.87 -5.62 -25.92
CA CYS A 186 -2.20 -6.69 -24.97
C CYS A 186 -3.01 -6.22 -23.75
N SER A 187 -3.29 -4.91 -23.63
CA SER A 187 -3.95 -4.30 -22.48
C SER A 187 -4.86 -3.14 -22.83
N ASN A 188 -5.48 -3.17 -24.02
CA ASN A 188 -6.34 -2.09 -24.52
C ASN A 188 -7.74 -2.07 -23.89
N LYS A 189 -7.97 -2.81 -22.79
CA LYS A 189 -9.24 -2.86 -22.07
C LYS A 189 -9.09 -2.33 -20.64
N LYS A 190 -10.21 -1.86 -20.09
CA LYS A 190 -10.33 -1.44 -18.68
C LYS A 190 -11.44 -2.24 -18.01
N PHE A 191 -11.30 -2.51 -16.71
CA PHE A 191 -12.30 -3.21 -15.91
C PHE A 191 -12.38 -2.57 -14.52
N LEU A 192 -13.58 -2.51 -13.92
CA LEU A 192 -13.76 -1.97 -12.58
C LEU A 192 -13.24 -2.96 -11.53
N LEU A 193 -12.27 -2.53 -10.73
CA LEU A 193 -11.70 -3.29 -9.61
C LEU A 193 -12.05 -2.52 -8.31
N PRO A 194 -13.20 -2.79 -7.68
CA PRO A 194 -13.74 -1.94 -6.61
C PRO A 194 -12.80 -1.74 -5.42
N SER A 195 -12.03 -2.77 -5.08
CA SER A 195 -11.02 -2.73 -4.01
C SER A 195 -9.80 -1.87 -4.33
N GLN A 196 -9.61 -1.45 -5.60
CA GLN A 196 -8.48 -0.63 -6.04
C GLN A 196 -8.89 0.76 -6.51
N SER A 197 -10.07 0.91 -7.12
CA SER A 197 -10.58 2.20 -7.63
C SER A 197 -12.08 2.16 -7.90
N SER A 198 -12.73 3.31 -7.76
CA SER A 198 -14.09 3.56 -8.24
C SER A 198 -14.17 3.71 -9.77
N LYS A 199 -13.05 3.97 -10.45
CA LYS A 199 -12.97 4.10 -11.91
C LYS A 199 -12.42 2.80 -12.54
N PRO A 200 -12.82 2.44 -13.79
CA PRO A 200 -12.23 1.29 -14.49
C PRO A 200 -10.73 1.41 -14.71
N LEU A 201 -9.99 0.35 -14.36
CA LEU A 201 -8.54 0.29 -14.44
C LEU A 201 -8.07 -0.59 -15.61
N ARG A 202 -6.91 -0.26 -16.19
CA ARG A 202 -6.31 -1.04 -17.28
C ARG A 202 -6.04 -2.49 -16.84
N VAL A 203 -6.52 -3.44 -17.62
CA VAL A 203 -6.23 -4.86 -17.44
C VAL A 203 -5.72 -5.46 -18.74
N CYS A 204 -4.92 -6.52 -18.65
CA CYS A 204 -4.57 -7.29 -19.84
C CYS A 204 -5.80 -8.03 -20.37
N LEU A 205 -5.74 -8.44 -21.64
CA LEU A 205 -6.85 -9.16 -22.29
C LEU A 205 -7.24 -10.42 -21.53
N GLN A 206 -6.27 -11.20 -21.06
CA GLN A 206 -6.54 -12.43 -20.28
C GLN A 206 -7.34 -12.15 -19.00
N CYS A 207 -6.95 -11.12 -18.24
CA CYS A 207 -7.69 -10.72 -17.04
C CYS A 207 -9.07 -10.15 -17.39
N TYR A 208 -9.17 -9.37 -18.46
CA TYR A 208 -10.46 -8.83 -18.91
C TYR A 208 -11.45 -9.96 -19.21
N ASP A 209 -11.02 -10.98 -19.95
CA ASP A 209 -11.87 -12.12 -20.31
C ASP A 209 -12.29 -12.92 -19.08
N ALA A 210 -11.36 -13.20 -18.16
CA ALA A 210 -11.65 -13.90 -16.92
C ALA A 210 -12.65 -13.13 -16.04
N LEU A 211 -12.42 -11.82 -15.84
CA LEU A 211 -13.29 -10.96 -15.04
C LEU A 211 -14.67 -10.78 -15.68
N SER A 212 -14.73 -10.66 -17.01
CA SER A 212 -16.00 -10.54 -17.74
C SER A 212 -16.84 -11.81 -17.62
N LYS A 213 -16.21 -13.00 -17.76
CA LYS A 213 -16.89 -14.28 -17.55
C LYS A 213 -17.44 -14.42 -16.13
N ALA A 214 -16.63 -14.07 -15.12
CA ALA A 214 -17.07 -14.08 -13.72
C ALA A 214 -18.25 -13.13 -13.48
N LYS A 215 -18.22 -11.92 -14.06
CA LYS A 215 -19.33 -10.95 -13.96
C LYS A 215 -20.62 -11.47 -14.60
N THR A 216 -20.54 -12.10 -15.77
CA THR A 216 -21.72 -12.69 -16.42
C THR A 216 -22.28 -13.87 -15.63
N GLN A 217 -21.44 -14.71 -15.04
CA GLN A 217 -21.88 -15.83 -14.20
C GLN A 217 -22.59 -15.33 -12.93
N ASN A 218 -22.01 -14.35 -12.24
CA ASN A 218 -22.65 -13.72 -11.10
C ASN A 218 -23.98 -13.06 -11.49
N ASN A 219 -24.06 -12.42 -12.65
CA ASN A 219 -25.32 -11.86 -13.14
C ASN A 219 -26.37 -12.93 -13.49
N LYS A 220 -25.96 -14.09 -14.02
CA LYS A 220 -26.89 -15.21 -14.29
C LYS A 220 -27.40 -15.85 -13.01
N TYR A 221 -26.53 -16.04 -12.01
CA TYR A 221 -26.92 -16.53 -10.70
C TYR A 221 -27.87 -15.55 -10.00
N ASN A 222 -27.51 -14.26 -10.00
CA ASN A 222 -28.36 -13.19 -9.46
C ASN A 222 -29.68 -13.02 -10.23
N LEU A 223 -29.70 -13.24 -11.54
CA LEU A 223 -30.93 -13.19 -12.34
C LEU A 223 -31.83 -14.41 -12.08
N SER A 224 -31.24 -15.59 -11.85
CA SER A 224 -31.97 -16.79 -11.41
C SER A 224 -32.63 -16.58 -10.03
N SER A 225 -31.93 -15.95 -9.08
CA SER A 225 -32.49 -15.63 -7.75
C SER A 225 -33.45 -14.43 -7.77
N LYS A 226 -33.36 -13.56 -8.79
CA LYS A 226 -34.21 -12.37 -8.95
C LYS A 226 -35.48 -12.63 -9.77
N LEU A 227 -35.50 -13.69 -10.59
CA LEU A 227 -36.72 -14.19 -11.24
C LEU A 227 -37.73 -14.77 -10.22
N GLU A 228 -37.30 -15.11 -9.01
CA GLU A 228 -38.17 -15.46 -7.87
C GLU A 228 -38.64 -14.24 -7.07
N SER A 229 -38.13 -13.03 -7.33
CA SER A 229 -38.42 -11.82 -6.56
C SER A 229 -38.67 -10.59 -7.47
N GLN A 230 -39.83 -10.65 -8.12
CA GLN A 230 -40.70 -9.53 -8.51
C GLN A 230 -40.21 -8.47 -9.50
N GLU A 231 -41.01 -8.34 -10.56
CA GLU A 231 -41.58 -7.08 -11.07
C GLU A 231 -41.22 -5.82 -10.27
N ARG A 232 -40.48 -4.91 -10.91
CA ARG A 232 -40.74 -3.46 -11.05
C ARG A 232 -39.44 -2.67 -11.22
N GLY A 233 -39.47 -1.76 -12.19
CA GLY A 233 -38.72 -0.49 -12.11
C GLY A 233 -37.42 -0.44 -12.91
N ALA A 234 -37.54 0.09 -14.13
CA ALA A 234 -36.43 0.51 -14.98
C ALA A 234 -35.81 1.84 -14.51
N GLY A 235 -34.55 2.07 -14.90
CA GLY A 235 -33.93 3.38 -14.74
C GLY A 235 -32.45 3.39 -15.13
N SER A 236 -32.20 3.56 -16.43
CA SER A 236 -30.89 3.88 -17.01
C SER A 236 -30.51 5.33 -16.69
N ILE A 237 -29.21 5.64 -16.63
CA ILE A 237 -28.64 6.93 -17.08
C ILE A 237 -27.14 6.74 -17.30
N GLU A 238 -26.70 7.03 -18.51
CA GLU A 238 -25.30 7.26 -18.88
C GLU A 238 -24.91 8.70 -18.53
N SER A 239 -23.64 8.95 -18.20
CA SER A 239 -23.06 10.29 -18.34
C SER A 239 -21.54 10.25 -18.46
N SER A 240 -21.08 11.26 -19.19
CA SER A 240 -19.85 11.48 -19.93
C SER A 240 -18.54 11.67 -19.15
N CYS A 241 -17.47 11.53 -19.94
CA CYS A 241 -16.04 11.78 -19.76
C CYS A 241 -15.62 12.97 -18.88
N GLU A 242 -14.50 12.81 -18.17
CA GLU A 242 -13.32 13.69 -18.20
C GLU A 242 -12.03 12.87 -17.97
N ASP A 243 -10.95 13.32 -18.60
CA ASP A 243 -9.63 12.69 -18.74
C ASP A 243 -8.74 13.07 -17.54
N ASP A 244 -8.12 12.10 -16.85
CA ASP A 244 -7.11 12.36 -15.82
C ASP A 244 -5.85 11.56 -16.14
N SER A 245 -4.84 12.29 -16.62
CA SER A 245 -3.48 11.82 -16.85
C SER A 245 -2.63 12.17 -15.62
N ASP A 246 -2.32 11.17 -14.80
CA ASP A 246 -1.31 11.31 -13.75
C ASP A 246 0.09 11.30 -14.39
N ASP A 247 0.58 12.49 -14.77
CA ASP A 247 1.98 12.73 -15.05
C ASP A 247 2.79 12.78 -13.75
N ASP A 248 3.83 11.95 -13.69
CA ASP A 248 4.80 11.87 -12.60
C ASP A 248 5.75 13.09 -12.70
N ASP A 249 5.62 14.06 -11.78
CA ASP A 249 6.64 15.10 -11.59
C ASP A 249 7.88 14.50 -10.89
N ASP A 250 8.97 14.41 -11.65
CA ASP A 250 10.30 14.04 -11.20
C ASP A 250 11.03 15.31 -10.73
N ASN A 251 11.10 15.51 -9.41
CA ASN A 251 12.15 16.35 -8.84
C ASN A 251 13.00 15.56 -7.84
N LEU A 252 14.29 15.57 -8.12
CA LEU A 252 15.35 14.82 -7.46
C LEU A 252 15.85 15.61 -6.25
N ASN A 253 16.00 14.94 -5.12
CA ASN A 253 17.15 15.20 -4.27
C ASN A 253 17.79 13.86 -3.91
N LYS A 254 19.03 13.69 -4.36
CA LYS A 254 19.90 12.59 -3.95
C LYS A 254 20.44 12.95 -2.57
N SER A 255 20.00 12.24 -1.54
CA SER A 255 20.73 12.16 -0.28
C SER A 255 20.90 10.69 0.03
N GLU A 256 22.16 10.26 0.15
CA GLU A 256 22.50 8.96 0.73
C GLU A 256 21.97 8.87 2.16
N PRO A 257 21.59 7.66 2.63
CA PRO A 257 21.04 7.53 3.97
C PRO A 257 22.13 7.73 5.05
N SER A 258 22.05 8.84 5.79
CA SER A 258 22.78 9.13 7.04
C SER A 258 22.60 8.02 8.09
N PRO A 259 23.58 7.69 8.94
CA PRO A 259 23.47 6.66 9.98
C PRO A 259 22.33 6.84 11.04
N ASP A 260 21.56 7.93 11.01
CA ASP A 260 20.46 8.23 11.94
C ASP A 260 19.10 7.55 11.60
N TYR A 261 19.10 6.49 10.78
CA TYR A 261 17.90 5.83 10.22
C TYR A 261 17.42 4.60 10.97
N VAL A 262 17.89 4.35 12.19
CA VAL A 262 17.41 3.23 13.00
C VAL A 262 15.90 3.42 13.28
N PRO A 263 15.05 2.43 12.95
CA PRO A 263 13.64 2.47 13.27
C PRO A 263 13.42 2.63 14.78
N LYS A 264 12.39 3.39 15.16
CA LYS A 264 11.98 3.56 16.55
C LYS A 264 10.66 2.84 16.78
N PHE A 265 10.64 1.86 17.68
CA PHE A 265 9.42 1.22 18.16
C PHE A 265 9.12 1.64 19.58
N TYR A 266 7.87 2.03 19.83
CA TYR A 266 7.41 2.57 21.09
C TYR A 266 6.70 1.50 21.91
N GLY A 267 7.09 1.36 23.19
CA GLY A 267 6.43 0.47 24.13
C GLY A 267 6.96 -0.96 24.18
N THR A 268 8.07 -1.29 23.52
CA THR A 268 8.94 -2.42 23.89
C THR A 268 9.74 -2.01 25.13
N THR A 269 9.92 -2.93 26.08
CA THR A 269 10.51 -2.68 27.41
C THR A 269 11.82 -1.88 27.33
N GLY A 270 11.87 -0.64 27.85
CA GLY A 270 13.15 0.05 28.07
C GLY A 270 13.23 1.58 27.96
N GLU A 271 12.17 2.35 27.67
CA GLU A 271 12.25 3.82 27.82
C GLU A 271 12.16 4.18 29.33
N VAL A 272 13.29 4.06 30.04
CA VAL A 272 13.53 4.82 31.27
C VAL A 272 13.53 6.28 30.86
N GLY A 273 12.65 7.07 31.48
CA GLY A 273 12.54 8.49 31.18
C GLY A 273 13.85 9.21 31.49
N ASP A 274 14.45 9.82 30.48
CA ASP A 274 15.36 10.93 30.66
C ASP A 274 14.54 12.15 31.09
N ASP A 275 14.12 12.17 32.35
CA ASP A 275 13.76 13.38 33.06
C ASP A 275 15.04 13.91 33.75
N LEU A 276 15.96 14.44 32.94
CA LEU A 276 16.96 15.38 33.45
C LEU A 276 16.34 16.77 33.44
N GLY A 277 15.46 16.98 34.41
CA GLY A 277 15.04 18.30 34.86
C GLY A 277 16.25 19.10 35.29
N THR A 278 16.55 20.14 34.51
CA THR A 278 17.46 21.22 34.88
C THR A 278 16.83 22.00 36.03
N LYS A 279 17.44 21.98 37.21
CA LYS A 279 17.51 23.09 38.18
C LYS A 279 18.65 22.83 39.16
#